data_AF-A0A2T3W3U8-F1
#
_entry.id   AF-A0A2T3W3U8-F1
#
_cell.length_a   1.000
_cell.length_b   1.000
_cell.length_c   1.000
_cell.angle_alpha   90.00
_cell.angle_beta   90.00
_cell.angle_gamma   90.00
#
_symmetry.space_group_name_H-M   'P 1'
#
loop_
_entity.id
_entity.type
_entity.pdbx_description
1 polymer ?
#
loop_
_entity_poly.entity_id
_entity_poly.type
_entity_poly.pdbx_seq_one_letter_code
_entity_poly.pdbx_strand_id
1 'polypeptide(L)'
;MKHLLIAAALGSLTLSACTLAGNPVKKDVTGQLRGFNANQNLGLAIVGFNNGQYTADGTQSQVIDKFLTGGFALDLPTNLPYGTYRVIVFRDANSNNRYDTGDAVLSADNGKRLVYAQRDNQFVGGTKAGWNLVNPNGNVQTTLLNNYDLNAL
;
A
#
# COMPACT_ATOMS: atom_id res chain seq x y z
N MET A 1 -58.94 -27.30 -23.10
CA MET A 1 -58.68 -26.06 -22.33
C MET A 1 -57.20 -26.04 -22.00
N LYS A 2 -56.53 -24.89 -22.18
CA LYS A 2 -55.06 -24.74 -22.26
C LYS A 2 -54.42 -24.92 -20.88
N HIS A 3 -53.46 -25.84 -20.76
CA HIS A 3 -52.52 -25.90 -19.63
C HIS A 3 -51.25 -25.12 -20.01
N LEU A 4 -51.05 -23.98 -19.36
CA LEU A 4 -49.85 -23.16 -19.48
C LEU A 4 -48.71 -23.81 -18.69
N LEU A 5 -47.74 -24.37 -19.39
CA LEU A 5 -46.41 -24.66 -18.85
C LEU A 5 -45.62 -23.35 -18.83
N ILE A 6 -45.40 -22.79 -17.64
CA ILE A 6 -44.45 -21.69 -17.42
C ILE A 6 -43.22 -22.30 -16.76
N ALA A 7 -42.25 -22.68 -17.59
CA ALA A 7 -40.88 -22.92 -17.17
C ALA A 7 -40.16 -21.57 -17.18
N ALA A 8 -40.11 -20.89 -16.02
CA ALA A 8 -39.27 -19.72 -15.85
C ALA A 8 -37.83 -20.18 -15.61
N ALA A 9 -36.95 -19.78 -16.52
CA ALA A 9 -35.56 -20.12 -16.58
C ALA A 9 -34.81 -19.80 -15.28
N LEU A 10 -34.03 -20.78 -14.80
CA LEU A 10 -32.95 -20.59 -13.84
C LEU A 10 -31.93 -19.63 -14.47
N GLY A 11 -32.01 -18.35 -14.08
CA GLY A 11 -31.00 -17.35 -14.41
C GLY A 11 -29.68 -17.72 -13.74
N SER A 12 -28.81 -18.41 -14.47
CA SER A 12 -27.39 -18.50 -14.15
C SER A 12 -26.79 -17.10 -14.27
N LEU A 13 -26.72 -16.40 -13.13
CA LEU A 13 -25.87 -15.23 -12.95
C LEU A 13 -24.42 -15.71 -13.09
N THR A 14 -23.91 -15.73 -14.31
CA THR A 14 -22.47 -15.84 -14.51
C THR A 14 -21.88 -14.51 -14.07
N LEU A 15 -21.42 -14.45 -12.82
CA LEU A 15 -20.48 -13.42 -12.38
C LEU A 15 -19.31 -13.50 -13.37
N SER A 16 -19.25 -12.56 -14.30
CA SER A 16 -18.08 -12.35 -15.13
C SER A 16 -16.97 -11.92 -14.20
N ALA A 17 -16.23 -12.90 -13.68
CA ALA A 17 -14.94 -12.67 -13.08
C ALA A 17 -14.05 -12.14 -14.19
N CYS A 18 -13.95 -10.81 -14.30
CA CYS A 18 -12.87 -10.17 -15.01
C CYS A 18 -11.58 -10.59 -14.32
N THR A 19 -11.03 -11.73 -14.72
CA THR A 19 -9.65 -12.09 -14.41
C THR A 19 -8.78 -11.11 -15.16
N LEU A 20 -8.53 -9.96 -14.54
CA LEU A 20 -7.46 -9.06 -14.93
C LEU A 20 -6.16 -9.82 -14.68
N ALA A 21 -5.78 -10.65 -15.65
CA ALA A 21 -4.55 -11.40 -15.66
C ALA A 21 -3.40 -10.42 -15.91
N GLY A 22 -2.86 -9.87 -14.82
CA GLY A 22 -1.73 -8.95 -14.86
C GLY A 22 -1.55 -8.27 -13.52
N ASN A 23 -0.30 -8.08 -13.11
CA ASN A 23 0.01 -7.25 -11.95
C ASN A 23 -0.23 -5.78 -12.35
N PRO A 24 -1.22 -5.06 -11.79
CA PRO A 24 -1.50 -3.69 -12.22
C PRO A 24 -0.27 -2.80 -11.97
N VAL A 25 0.06 -1.97 -12.96
CA VAL A 25 1.26 -1.10 -12.96
C VAL A 25 1.15 -0.03 -11.87
N LYS A 26 -0.06 0.50 -11.67
CA LYS A 26 -0.41 1.36 -10.53
C LYS A 26 -1.12 0.51 -9.48
N LYS A 27 -0.72 0.70 -8.23
CA LYS A 27 -1.28 -0.02 -7.09
C LYS A 27 -1.49 0.90 -5.95
N ASP A 28 -2.46 0.54 -5.12
CA ASP A 28 -2.70 1.24 -3.88
C ASP A 28 -2.30 0.30 -2.75
N VAL A 29 -1.61 0.84 -1.76
CA VAL A 29 -1.43 0.16 -0.48
C VAL A 29 -2.50 0.66 0.49
N THR A 30 -3.21 -0.28 1.11
CA THR A 30 -4.30 0.04 2.03
C THR A 30 -4.05 -0.52 3.42
N GLY A 31 -4.52 0.19 4.44
CA GLY A 31 -4.38 -0.22 5.83
C GLY A 31 -5.21 0.64 6.77
N GLN A 32 -5.17 0.29 8.05
CA GLN A 32 -5.78 1.07 9.13
C GLN A 32 -4.73 1.87 9.90
N LEU A 33 -5.10 3.06 10.33
CA LEU A 33 -4.31 3.94 11.19
C LEU A 33 -4.90 3.90 12.59
N ARG A 34 -4.07 3.56 13.59
CA ARG A 34 -4.52 3.36 14.96
C ARG A 34 -3.65 4.13 15.95
N GLY A 35 -4.28 4.86 16.87
CA GLY A 35 -3.60 5.57 17.96
C GLY A 35 -2.97 6.92 17.57
N PHE A 36 -3.18 7.42 16.35
CA PHE A 36 -2.67 8.72 15.92
C PHE A 36 -3.58 9.87 16.38
N ASN A 37 -2.97 10.96 16.86
CA ASN A 37 -3.69 12.17 17.28
C ASN A 37 -3.87 13.13 16.09
N ALA A 38 -5.12 13.50 15.77
CA ALA A 38 -5.44 14.34 14.61
C ALA A 38 -4.84 15.76 14.63
N ASN A 39 -4.42 16.27 15.80
CA ASN A 39 -3.96 17.66 15.99
C ASN A 39 -2.46 17.89 15.75
N GLN A 40 -1.79 17.02 14.98
CA GLN A 40 -0.32 17.02 14.88
C GLN A 40 0.21 17.26 13.45
N ASN A 41 -0.60 17.77 12.53
CA ASN A 41 -0.25 17.94 11.10
C ASN A 41 0.45 16.69 10.54
N LEU A 42 -0.28 15.59 10.58
CA LEU A 42 0.26 14.28 10.22
C LEU A 42 0.22 14.09 8.70
N GLY A 43 1.28 13.50 8.16
CA GLY A 43 1.35 13.05 6.79
C GLY A 43 1.59 11.55 6.72
N LEU A 44 1.00 10.90 5.72
CA LEU A 44 1.39 9.57 5.28
C LEU A 44 2.48 9.70 4.20
N ALA A 45 3.54 8.91 4.22
CA ALA A 45 4.56 8.94 3.17
C ALA A 45 5.12 7.56 2.86
N ILE A 46 5.56 7.37 1.62
CA ILE A 46 6.40 6.24 1.22
C ILE A 46 7.86 6.67 1.31
N VAL A 47 8.66 5.92 2.06
CA VAL A 47 10.08 6.18 2.26
C VAL A 47 10.92 4.96 1.93
N GLY A 48 12.07 5.19 1.29
CA GLY A 48 13.05 4.13 1.07
C GLY A 48 13.57 3.58 2.40
N PHE A 49 13.84 2.28 2.44
CA PHE A 49 14.29 1.59 3.64
C PHE A 49 15.42 0.62 3.32
N ASN A 50 16.57 0.81 3.96
CA ASN A 50 17.76 0.00 3.75
C ASN A 50 18.47 -0.23 5.10
N ASN A 51 18.80 -1.50 5.41
CA ASN A 51 19.55 -1.89 6.62
C ASN A 51 19.05 -1.24 7.94
N GLY A 52 17.73 -1.16 8.12
CA GLY A 52 17.14 -0.57 9.34
C GLY A 52 17.03 0.94 9.33
N GLN A 53 17.54 1.62 8.30
CA GLN A 53 17.54 3.08 8.16
C GLN A 53 16.60 3.55 7.06
N TYR A 54 15.97 4.69 7.29
CA TYR A 54 15.20 5.39 6.26
C TYR A 54 16.17 6.11 5.32
N THR A 55 16.08 5.82 4.03
CA THR A 55 16.87 6.48 3.00
C THR A 55 16.06 7.65 2.45
N ALA A 56 15.76 8.62 3.31
CA ALA A 56 15.19 9.88 2.85
C ALA A 56 16.34 10.82 2.51
N ASP A 57 16.83 10.70 1.27
CA ASP A 57 17.37 11.89 0.63
C ASP A 57 16.17 12.73 0.20
N GLY A 58 16.23 14.04 0.41
CA GLY A 58 15.18 15.04 0.15
C GLY A 58 14.78 15.17 -1.33
N THR A 59 14.70 14.06 -2.06
CA THR A 59 14.18 13.87 -3.42
C THR A 59 13.09 12.80 -3.49
N GLN A 60 12.87 11.98 -2.44
CA GLN A 60 12.16 10.69 -2.58
C GLN A 60 10.92 10.45 -1.72
N SER A 61 10.58 11.30 -0.75
CA SER A 61 9.28 11.18 -0.06
C SER A 61 8.18 11.49 -1.05
N GLN A 62 7.49 10.46 -1.53
CA GLN A 62 6.45 10.59 -2.53
C GLN A 62 5.16 9.96 -2.03
N VAL A 63 4.09 10.72 -2.27
CA VAL A 63 2.69 10.47 -1.93
C VAL A 63 2.35 10.80 -0.48
N ILE A 64 1.47 11.80 -0.34
CA ILE A 64 1.07 12.42 0.92
C ILE A 64 -0.43 12.44 0.97
N ASP A 65 -0.97 11.67 1.90
CA ASP A 65 -2.34 11.83 2.35
C ASP A 65 -2.31 12.47 3.74
N LYS A 66 -3.15 13.50 3.93
CA LYS A 66 -3.25 14.30 5.15
C LYS A 66 -4.40 13.88 6.05
N PHE A 67 -5.28 12.98 5.60
CA PHE A 67 -6.49 12.62 6.33
C PHE A 67 -6.33 11.26 7.01
N LEU A 68 -5.76 11.25 8.21
CA LEU A 68 -5.43 10.03 8.95
C LEU A 68 -6.54 9.53 9.91
N THR A 69 -7.82 9.72 9.60
CA THR A 69 -8.91 9.22 10.45
C THR A 69 -9.45 7.90 9.91
N GLY A 70 -8.95 6.78 10.44
CA GLY A 70 -9.44 5.44 10.13
C GLY A 70 -8.54 4.69 9.15
N GLY A 71 -9.06 4.37 7.97
CA GLY A 71 -8.31 3.67 6.92
C GLY A 71 -7.57 4.64 5.99
N PHE A 72 -6.55 4.14 5.29
CA PHE A 72 -5.89 4.85 4.21
C PHE A 72 -5.84 3.99 2.94
N ALA A 73 -5.80 4.67 1.80
CA ALA A 73 -5.41 4.11 0.52
C ALA A 73 -4.35 5.04 -0.08
N LEU A 74 -3.14 4.52 -0.26
CA LEU A 74 -2.01 5.31 -0.72
C LEU A 74 -1.58 4.80 -2.10
N ASP A 75 -1.74 5.65 -3.10
CA ASP A 75 -1.30 5.38 -4.46
C ASP A 75 0.22 5.17 -4.48
N LEU A 76 0.67 4.05 -5.02
CA LEU A 76 2.10 3.74 -5.12
C LEU A 76 2.68 4.30 -6.43
N PRO A 77 3.69 5.18 -6.36
CA PRO A 77 4.31 5.79 -7.54
C PRO A 77 5.16 4.76 -8.30
N THR A 78 5.32 4.95 -9.61
CA THR A 78 6.17 4.08 -10.46
C THR A 78 7.47 4.76 -10.93
N ASN A 79 7.67 6.01 -10.55
CA ASN A 79 8.86 6.82 -10.84
C ASN A 79 9.88 6.78 -9.69
N LEU A 80 9.88 5.71 -8.89
CA LEU A 80 10.86 5.48 -7.83
C LEU A 80 11.93 4.48 -8.28
N PRO A 81 13.16 4.55 -7.73
CA PRO A 81 14.15 3.50 -7.91
C PRO A 81 13.62 2.13 -7.46
N TYR A 82 14.09 1.05 -8.06
CA TYR A 82 13.75 -0.29 -7.57
C TYR A 82 14.40 -0.53 -6.20
N GLY A 83 13.64 -1.07 -5.24
CA GLY A 83 14.11 -1.21 -3.87
C GLY A 83 13.02 -1.55 -2.87
N THR A 84 13.39 -1.40 -1.59
CA THR A 84 12.52 -1.66 -0.44
C THR A 84 12.07 -0.36 0.18
N TYR A 85 10.80 -0.30 0.55
CA TYR A 85 10.11 0.89 1.01
C TYR A 85 9.23 0.56 2.22
N ARG A 86 8.87 1.60 2.97
CA ARG A 86 7.88 1.55 4.05
C ARG A 86 6.89 2.70 3.88
N VAL A 87 5.65 2.45 4.29
CA VAL A 87 4.71 3.53 4.56
C VAL A 87 4.92 3.98 6.00
N ILE A 88 5.04 5.28 6.22
CA ILE A 88 5.19 5.89 7.53
C ILE A 88 4.12 6.95 7.76
N VAL A 89 3.74 7.13 9.01
CA VAL A 89 3.10 8.36 9.47
C VAL A 89 4.18 9.22 10.09
N PHE A 90 4.25 10.48 9.69
CA PHE A 90 5.20 11.46 10.21
C PHE A 90 4.51 12.76 10.58
N ARG A 91 5.16 13.57 11.41
CA ARG A 91 4.75 14.95 11.67
C ARG A 91 5.40 15.88 10.65
N ASP A 92 4.58 16.52 9.82
CA ASP A 92 5.01 17.59 8.92
C ASP A 92 5.17 18.89 9.74
N ALA A 93 6.35 19.11 10.31
CA ALA A 93 6.57 20.23 11.23
C ALA A 93 6.63 21.60 10.52
N ASN A 94 7.03 21.63 9.25
CA ASN A 94 7.21 22.86 8.47
C ASN A 94 6.04 23.13 7.49
N SER A 95 5.02 22.25 7.47
CA SER A 95 3.83 22.35 6.62
C SER A 95 4.13 22.40 5.12
N ASN A 96 5.26 21.83 4.69
CA ASN A 96 5.65 21.84 3.28
C ASN A 96 5.03 20.68 2.49
N ASN A 97 4.21 19.84 3.13
CA ASN A 97 3.64 18.64 2.55
C ASN A 97 4.78 17.76 2.04
N ARG A 98 5.67 17.36 2.94
CA ARG A 98 6.75 16.42 2.63
C ARG A 98 7.32 15.81 3.88
N TYR A 99 7.71 14.55 3.79
CA TYR A 99 8.65 13.99 4.78
C TYR A 99 10.07 14.47 4.45
N ASP A 100 10.62 15.29 5.33
CA ASP A 100 11.99 15.79 5.28
C ASP A 100 12.92 14.99 6.20
N THR A 101 14.22 15.07 5.90
CA THR A 101 15.24 14.53 6.79
C THR A 101 15.16 15.22 8.15
N GLY A 102 14.88 14.44 9.20
CA GLY A 102 14.74 14.93 10.57
C GLY A 102 13.30 15.07 11.06
N ASP A 103 12.31 14.89 10.18
CA ASP A 103 10.91 14.82 10.61
C ASP A 103 10.68 13.61 11.53
N ALA A 104 9.82 13.82 12.52
CA ALA A 104 9.48 12.77 13.47
C ALA A 104 8.58 11.72 12.79
N VAL A 105 9.09 10.51 12.63
CA VAL A 105 8.27 9.33 12.32
C VAL A 105 7.48 8.96 13.57
N LEU A 106 6.16 8.89 13.44
CA LEU A 106 5.23 8.60 14.53
C LEU A 106 4.60 7.21 14.42
N SER A 107 4.78 6.51 13.30
CA SER A 107 4.33 5.14 13.12
C SER A 107 5.36 4.12 13.61
N ALA A 108 4.92 3.13 14.39
CA ALA A 108 5.71 1.96 14.72
C ALA A 108 6.04 1.11 13.48
N ASP A 109 7.13 0.32 13.55
CA ASP A 109 7.40 -0.68 12.53
C ASP A 109 6.43 -1.86 12.67
N ASN A 110 5.62 -2.10 11.62
CA ASN A 110 4.69 -3.22 11.54
C ASN A 110 5.33 -4.49 10.94
N GLY A 111 6.64 -4.45 10.65
CA GLY A 111 7.40 -5.56 10.06
C GLY A 111 7.12 -5.81 8.57
N LYS A 112 6.17 -5.10 7.97
CA LYS A 112 5.82 -5.23 6.55
C LYS A 112 6.74 -4.36 5.69
N ARG A 113 7.02 -4.81 4.47
CA ARG A 113 7.86 -4.10 3.51
C ARG A 113 7.18 -4.00 2.15
N LEU A 114 7.22 -2.83 1.55
CA LEU A 114 6.87 -2.65 0.15
C LEU A 114 8.12 -2.88 -0.69
N VAL A 115 8.02 -3.70 -1.72
CA VAL A 115 9.13 -3.99 -2.64
C VAL A 115 8.74 -3.57 -4.04
N TYR A 116 9.47 -2.62 -4.60
CA TYR A 116 9.37 -2.23 -6.00
C TYR A 116 10.44 -2.96 -6.81
N ALA A 117 10.03 -3.96 -7.58
CA ALA A 117 10.93 -4.84 -8.32
C ALA A 117 10.90 -4.56 -9.83
N GLN A 118 12.05 -4.66 -10.48
CA GLN A 118 12.20 -4.61 -11.93
C GLN A 118 11.83 -5.94 -12.59
N ARG A 119 12.07 -7.06 -11.90
CA ARG A 119 11.83 -8.42 -12.40
C ARG A 119 11.36 -9.35 -11.28
N ASP A 120 10.80 -10.49 -11.67
CA ASP A 120 10.32 -11.52 -10.75
C ASP A 120 11.44 -12.03 -9.83
N ASN A 121 11.09 -12.31 -8.57
CA ASN A 121 11.97 -12.80 -7.52
C ASN A 121 13.17 -11.88 -7.19
N GLN A 122 13.10 -10.59 -7.54
CA GLN A 122 14.13 -9.63 -7.16
C GLN A 122 13.99 -9.26 -5.68
N PHE A 123 15.12 -9.29 -4.95
CA PHE A 123 15.24 -9.03 -3.50
C PHE A 123 14.59 -10.09 -2.59
N VAL A 124 13.37 -10.52 -2.89
CA VAL A 124 12.60 -11.51 -2.12
C VAL A 124 11.93 -12.50 -3.07
N GLY A 125 12.06 -13.80 -2.77
CA GLY A 125 11.39 -14.86 -3.53
C GLY A 125 9.87 -14.72 -3.49
N GLY A 126 9.19 -14.91 -4.62
CA GLY A 126 7.74 -14.75 -4.76
C GLY A 126 7.29 -13.36 -5.19
N THR A 127 8.19 -12.37 -5.26
CA THR A 127 7.87 -11.04 -5.83
C THR A 127 7.69 -11.10 -7.34
N LYS A 128 6.86 -10.20 -7.86
CA LYS A 128 6.67 -9.93 -9.29
C LYS A 128 7.22 -8.57 -9.66
N ALA A 129 7.54 -8.37 -10.94
CA ALA A 129 7.81 -7.03 -11.45
C ALA A 129 6.70 -6.03 -11.03
N GLY A 130 7.09 -4.84 -10.57
CA GLY A 130 6.22 -3.83 -9.98
C GLY A 130 6.20 -3.87 -8.45
N TRP A 131 5.10 -3.37 -7.87
CA TRP A 131 4.92 -3.27 -6.42
C TRP A 131 4.44 -4.57 -5.79
N ASN A 132 5.04 -4.92 -4.65
CA ASN A 132 4.73 -6.09 -3.85
C ASN A 132 4.68 -5.71 -2.36
N LEU A 133 3.90 -6.43 -1.57
CA LEU A 133 3.88 -6.32 -0.12
C LEU A 133 4.40 -7.62 0.50
N VAL A 134 5.52 -7.52 1.21
CA VAL A 134 6.14 -8.62 1.94
C VAL A 134 5.70 -8.53 3.40
N ASN A 135 5.05 -9.58 3.88
CA ASN A 135 4.61 -9.70 5.27
C ASN A 135 5.75 -10.19 6.19
N PRO A 136 5.64 -10.01 7.52
CA PRO A 136 6.68 -10.44 8.46
C PRO A 136 6.98 -11.94 8.43
N ASN A 137 5.99 -12.76 8.02
CA ASN A 137 6.13 -14.20 7.85
C ASN A 137 6.74 -14.61 6.49
N GLY A 138 7.18 -13.66 5.67
CA GLY A 138 7.74 -13.89 4.33
C GLY A 138 6.70 -14.07 3.23
N ASN A 139 5.39 -14.06 3.52
CA ASN A 139 4.36 -14.13 2.50
C ASN A 139 4.36 -12.87 1.62
N VAL A 140 4.39 -13.06 0.30
CA VAL A 140 4.38 -11.97 -0.68
C VAL A 140 3.01 -11.82 -1.29
N GLN A 141 2.47 -10.59 -1.22
CA GLN A 141 1.26 -10.20 -1.91
C GLN A 141 1.63 -9.45 -3.19
N THR A 142 1.10 -9.93 -4.31
CA THR A 142 1.42 -9.44 -5.66
C THR A 142 0.21 -8.86 -6.39
N THR A 143 -1.00 -8.94 -5.84
CA THR A 143 -2.22 -8.44 -6.49
C THR A 143 -2.84 -7.33 -5.68
N LEU A 144 -3.33 -7.64 -4.48
CA LEU A 144 -3.85 -6.67 -3.51
C LEU A 144 -2.79 -6.39 -2.45
N LEU A 145 -2.43 -5.13 -2.25
CA LEU A 145 -1.49 -4.70 -1.22
C LEU A 145 -2.28 -4.10 -0.06
N ASN A 146 -2.79 -4.96 0.81
CA ASN A 146 -3.72 -4.53 1.85
C ASN A 146 -3.24 -4.95 3.24
N ASN A 147 -4.02 -4.53 4.24
CA ASN A 147 -3.76 -4.85 5.64
C ASN A 147 -2.37 -4.31 6.09
N TYR A 148 -1.95 -3.18 5.52
CA TYR A 148 -0.74 -2.45 5.92
C TYR A 148 -1.06 -1.55 7.13
N ASP A 149 -1.46 -2.16 8.23
CA ASP A 149 -1.89 -1.40 9.40
C ASP A 149 -0.71 -0.69 10.05
N LEU A 150 -0.90 0.57 10.42
CA LEU A 150 0.05 1.40 11.12
C LEU A 150 -0.50 1.75 12.50
N ASN A 151 0.33 1.52 13.52
CA ASN A 151 0.07 1.95 14.88
C ASN A 151 0.97 3.13 15.21
N ALA A 152 0.49 4.05 16.02
CA ALA A 152 1.33 5.06 16.63
C ALA A 152 2.41 4.41 17.52
N LEU A 153 3.56 5.07 17.62
CA LEU A 153 4.65 4.77 18.56
C LEU A 153 4.23 4.96 20.02
#